data_AF-A0A971XLG5-F1
#
_entry.id   AF-A0A971XLG5-F1
#
_cell.length_a   1.000
_cell.length_b   1.000
_cell.length_c   1.000
_cell.angle_alpha   90.00
_cell.angle_beta   90.00
_cell.angle_gamma   90.00
#
_symmetry.space_group_name_H-M   'P 1'
#
loop_
_entity.id
_entity.type
_entity.pdbx_description
1 polymer ?
#
loop_
_entity_poly.entity_id
_entity_poly.type
_entity_poly.pdbx_seq_one_letter_code
_entity_poly.pdbx_strand_id
1 'polypeptide(L)'
;MNRIVLLFSFFLGLNGCLFLHDGGREESGYMLLTGMGGGEVQTIPFDSLIVTDPYILADVATHTYYMTGSGGTLWKSPDLRTWEGPFSYIEIDTTSWMGSDPLIWAPELHHYKGKYYCFTTFTNSSIVVDTVPERCDVIRRGTHILVAERAEGPYRPMSETPYLPEEWSTLDGTLYEEEGV
;
A
#
# COMPACT_ATOMS: atom_id res chain seq x y z
N MET A 1 5.09 -20.23 6.75
CA MET A 1 5.26 -18.83 7.20
C MET A 1 6.07 -18.14 6.11
N ASN A 2 5.39 -17.45 5.19
CA ASN A 2 6.00 -16.90 3.98
C ASN A 2 6.66 -15.56 4.34
N ARG A 3 7.98 -15.47 4.23
CA ARG A 3 8.74 -14.22 4.44
C ARG A 3 8.77 -13.46 3.12
N ILE A 4 8.27 -12.23 3.13
CA ILE A 4 8.76 -11.14 2.28
C ILE A 4 9.97 -10.59 3.03
N VAL A 5 11.13 -10.50 2.38
CA VAL A 5 12.37 -10.06 3.01
C VAL A 5 12.54 -8.56 2.77
N LEU A 6 12.43 -7.77 3.84
CA LEU A 6 13.12 -6.48 3.97
C LEU A 6 14.48 -6.77 4.62
N LEU A 7 15.57 -6.42 3.95
CA LEU A 7 16.93 -6.80 4.33
C LEU A 7 17.43 -5.97 5.54
N PHE A 8 17.61 -6.61 6.71
CA PHE A 8 18.70 -6.36 7.67
C PHE A 8 18.89 -7.59 8.58
N SER A 9 20.13 -8.06 8.75
CA SER A 9 20.47 -9.34 9.39
C SER A 9 20.82 -9.22 10.88
N PHE A 10 20.19 -10.01 11.76
CA PHE A 10 20.83 -10.63 12.94
C PHE A 10 20.00 -11.83 13.50
N PHE A 11 20.67 -12.82 14.09
CA PHE A 11 20.20 -14.19 14.37
C PHE A 11 19.88 -14.49 15.87
N LEU A 12 19.21 -15.63 16.10
CA LEU A 12 18.81 -16.38 17.35
C LEU A 12 17.43 -16.01 17.95
N GLY A 13 16.54 -16.93 18.39
CA GLY A 13 16.53 -18.38 18.59
C GLY A 13 15.13 -18.90 19.04
N LEU A 14 14.94 -20.23 19.10
CA LEU A 14 13.68 -21.01 19.27
C LEU A 14 12.86 -20.79 20.58
N ASN A 15 11.51 -20.88 20.51
CA ASN A 15 10.67 -22.03 20.95
C ASN A 15 9.17 -21.72 20.88
N GLY A 16 8.34 -22.73 20.61
CA GLY A 16 6.90 -22.62 20.39
C GLY A 16 6.01 -22.80 21.63
N CYS A 17 4.72 -22.51 21.47
CA CYS A 17 3.63 -23.16 22.21
C CYS A 17 2.28 -22.93 21.49
N LEU A 18 1.49 -24.00 21.38
CA LEU A 18 0.10 -24.05 20.90
C LEU A 18 -0.86 -23.59 22.00
N PHE A 19 -1.85 -22.74 21.70
CA PHE A 19 -3.16 -22.78 22.35
C PHE A 19 -4.29 -22.36 21.39
N LEU A 20 -5.42 -23.05 21.57
CA LEU A 20 -6.65 -23.00 20.79
C LEU A 20 -7.59 -21.87 21.23
N HIS A 21 -8.23 -21.28 20.22
CA HIS A 21 -9.61 -20.78 20.12
C HIS A 21 -10.13 -19.73 21.11
N ASP A 22 -10.52 -18.56 20.58
CA ASP A 22 -11.87 -18.04 20.84
C ASP A 22 -12.38 -17.25 19.61
N GLY A 23 -13.64 -17.49 19.27
CA GLY A 23 -14.33 -16.87 18.15
C GLY A 23 -14.86 -15.50 18.53
N GLY A 24 -14.06 -14.47 18.33
CA GLY A 24 -14.50 -13.08 18.32
C GLY A 24 -14.71 -12.61 16.89
N ARG A 25 -15.92 -12.12 16.56
CA ARG A 25 -16.18 -11.38 15.33
C ARG A 25 -15.44 -10.05 15.45
N GLU A 26 -14.23 -9.96 14.90
CA GLU A 26 -13.51 -8.69 14.74
C GLU A 26 -14.37 -7.77 13.87
N GLU A 27 -14.91 -6.72 14.47
CA GLU A 27 -15.26 -5.54 13.70
C GLU A 27 -13.94 -4.98 13.14
N SER A 28 -13.69 -5.26 11.86
CA SER A 28 -12.50 -4.82 11.14
C SER A 28 -12.34 -3.31 11.32
N GLY A 29 -11.34 -2.88 12.11
CA GLY A 29 -10.97 -1.47 12.32
C GLY A 29 -10.45 -0.76 11.07
N TYR A 30 -10.49 -1.43 9.92
CA TYR A 30 -10.12 -0.91 8.63
C TYR A 30 -11.29 -0.16 7.97
N MET A 31 -11.03 1.06 7.52
CA MET A 31 -11.98 1.84 6.71
C MET A 31 -11.46 1.99 5.28
N LEU A 32 -12.35 1.79 4.31
CA LEU A 32 -12.06 2.10 2.91
C LEU A 32 -11.83 3.60 2.78
N LEU A 33 -10.66 3.99 2.28
CA LEU A 33 -10.39 5.38 1.99
C LEU A 33 -11.15 5.79 0.73
N THR A 34 -12.38 6.24 0.93
CA THR A 34 -13.15 6.95 -0.09
C THR A 34 -12.85 8.43 0.03
N GLY A 35 -11.87 8.92 -0.73
CA GLY A 35 -11.68 10.36 -0.91
C GLY A 35 -10.26 10.84 -0.74
N MET A 36 -9.54 10.89 -1.86
CA MET A 36 -8.71 12.04 -2.26
C MET A 36 -8.56 12.11 -3.80
N GLY A 37 -8.98 11.08 -4.54
CA GLY A 37 -9.07 11.09 -6.01
C GLY A 37 -10.29 10.37 -6.61
N GLY A 38 -11.37 10.16 -5.83
CA GLY A 38 -12.55 9.41 -6.26
C GLY A 38 -13.47 10.22 -7.19
N GLY A 39 -13.06 10.38 -8.44
CA GLY A 39 -13.97 10.79 -9.51
C GLY A 39 -15.03 9.72 -9.77
N GLU A 40 -16.07 10.09 -10.51
CA GLU A 40 -17.04 9.10 -11.01
C GLU A 40 -16.32 8.06 -11.88
N VAL A 41 -16.67 6.78 -11.71
CA VAL A 41 -16.07 5.70 -12.51
C VAL A 41 -16.44 5.92 -13.97
N GLN A 42 -15.42 6.04 -14.81
CA GLN A 42 -15.56 6.29 -16.23
C GLN A 42 -14.50 5.51 -17.01
N THR A 43 -14.79 5.29 -18.29
CA THR A 43 -13.79 4.77 -19.23
C THR A 43 -13.21 5.91 -20.03
N ILE A 44 -11.89 6.10 -19.96
CA ILE A 44 -11.18 7.18 -20.65
C ILE A 44 -10.00 6.63 -21.47
N PRO A 45 -9.63 7.28 -22.58
CA PRO A 45 -8.44 6.91 -23.34
C PRO A 45 -7.16 7.27 -22.56
N PHE A 46 -6.07 6.56 -22.84
CA PHE A 46 -4.78 6.75 -22.19
C PHE A 46 -4.30 8.21 -22.20
N ASP A 47 -4.43 8.90 -23.33
CA ASP A 47 -3.99 10.29 -23.50
C ASP A 47 -4.81 11.30 -22.67
N SER A 48 -5.92 10.88 -22.06
CA SER A 48 -6.76 11.69 -21.17
C SER A 48 -6.53 11.38 -19.69
N LEU A 49 -5.68 10.42 -19.35
CA LEU A 49 -5.35 10.10 -17.96
C LEU A 49 -4.46 11.19 -17.36
N ILE A 50 -4.85 11.66 -16.17
CA ILE A 50 -4.03 12.52 -15.32
C ILE A 50 -3.84 11.76 -14.01
N VAL A 51 -2.69 11.10 -13.88
CA VAL A 51 -2.34 10.28 -12.72
C VAL A 51 -0.92 10.65 -12.28
N THR A 52 -0.75 10.86 -10.98
CA THR A 52 0.56 11.11 -10.36
C THR A 52 1.12 9.80 -9.83
N ASP A 53 2.42 9.59 -10.00
CA ASP A 53 3.15 8.36 -9.64
C ASP A 53 2.48 7.08 -10.19
N PRO A 54 2.25 6.99 -11.51
CA PRO A 54 1.59 5.83 -12.09
C PRO A 54 2.49 4.59 -12.04
N TYR A 55 1.93 3.47 -11.55
CA TYR A 55 2.57 2.15 -11.62
C TYR A 55 1.60 1.14 -12.24
N ILE A 56 2.08 0.31 -13.17
CA ILE A 56 1.23 -0.67 -13.89
C ILE A 56 1.62 -2.09 -13.52
N LEU A 57 0.68 -2.83 -12.92
CA LEU A 57 0.73 -4.28 -12.81
C LEU A 57 0.09 -4.90 -14.06
N ALA A 58 0.86 -5.65 -14.82
CA ALA A 58 0.36 -6.52 -15.89
C ALA A 58 -0.04 -7.88 -15.28
N ASP A 59 -1.33 -8.04 -14.94
CA ASP A 59 -1.78 -9.23 -14.26
C ASP A 59 -2.17 -10.35 -15.24
N VAL A 60 -1.43 -11.45 -15.17
CA VAL A 60 -1.64 -12.63 -16.02
C VAL A 60 -2.92 -13.38 -15.61
N ALA A 61 -3.25 -13.42 -14.32
CA ALA A 61 -4.37 -14.21 -13.83
C ALA A 61 -5.72 -13.68 -14.37
N THR A 62 -5.87 -12.36 -14.40
CA THR A 62 -7.10 -11.68 -14.86
C THR A 62 -7.02 -11.19 -16.31
N HIS A 63 -5.86 -11.33 -16.98
CA HIS A 63 -5.62 -10.77 -18.31
C HIS A 63 -5.94 -9.27 -18.38
N THR A 64 -5.58 -8.53 -17.33
CA THR A 64 -5.91 -7.11 -17.14
C THR A 64 -4.68 -6.34 -16.65
N TYR A 65 -4.53 -5.11 -17.11
CA TYR A 65 -3.57 -4.15 -16.58
C TYR A 65 -4.22 -3.32 -15.49
N TYR A 66 -3.53 -3.18 -14.36
CA TYR A 66 -3.95 -2.39 -13.21
C TYR A 66 -2.97 -1.24 -13.03
N MET A 67 -3.45 0.00 -13.16
CA MET A 67 -2.63 1.19 -12.94
C MET A 67 -3.03 1.84 -11.63
N THR A 68 -2.09 1.96 -10.72
CA THR A 68 -2.25 2.71 -9.48
C THR A 68 -1.73 4.13 -9.64
N GLY A 69 -2.19 5.02 -8.76
CA GLY A 69 -1.63 6.37 -8.65
C GLY A 69 -1.83 6.96 -7.25
N SER A 70 -1.06 8.00 -6.98
CA SER A 70 -1.15 8.79 -5.74
C SER A 70 -2.57 9.24 -5.44
N GLY A 71 -2.89 9.38 -4.15
CA GLY A 71 -4.26 9.57 -3.68
C GLY A 71 -5.09 8.27 -3.61
N GLY A 72 -4.47 7.10 -3.78
CA GLY A 72 -5.13 5.81 -3.61
C GLY A 72 -6.12 5.46 -4.72
N THR A 73 -5.80 5.84 -5.97
CA THR A 73 -6.65 5.55 -7.13
C THR A 73 -6.15 4.31 -7.89
N LEU A 74 -7.08 3.53 -8.42
CA LEU A 74 -6.82 2.35 -9.27
C LEU A 74 -7.60 2.44 -10.57
N TRP A 75 -6.94 2.13 -11.68
CA TRP A 75 -7.52 2.06 -13.02
C TRP A 75 -7.30 0.67 -13.60
N LYS A 76 -8.23 0.19 -14.42
CA LYS A 76 -8.18 -1.12 -15.08
C LYS A 76 -8.18 -0.95 -16.58
N SER A 77 -7.38 -1.72 -17.30
CA SER A 77 -7.38 -1.71 -18.76
C SER A 77 -7.19 -3.12 -19.32
N PRO A 78 -7.93 -3.51 -20.36
CA PRO A 78 -7.66 -4.75 -21.08
C PRO A 78 -6.54 -4.60 -22.12
N ASP A 79 -6.19 -3.37 -22.53
CA ASP A 79 -5.42 -3.12 -23.76
C ASP A 79 -4.39 -1.98 -23.69
N LEU A 80 -4.20 -1.36 -22.52
CA LEU A 80 -3.39 -0.16 -22.26
C LEU A 80 -3.86 1.11 -22.99
N ARG A 81 -4.96 1.04 -23.75
CA ARG A 81 -5.50 2.17 -24.54
C ARG A 81 -6.69 2.81 -23.85
N THR A 82 -7.57 2.01 -23.28
CA THR A 82 -8.75 2.50 -22.55
C THR A 82 -8.69 2.04 -21.10
N TRP A 83 -8.99 2.95 -20.18
CA TRP A 83 -8.85 2.76 -18.75
C TRP A 83 -10.16 3.06 -18.05
N GLU A 84 -10.65 2.10 -17.27
CA GLU A 84 -11.82 2.24 -16.42
C GLU A 84 -11.39 2.57 -14.98
N GLY A 85 -12.01 3.59 -14.37
CA GLY A 85 -11.71 4.02 -13.01
C GLY A 85 -12.12 5.47 -12.75
N PRO A 86 -11.67 6.09 -11.65
CA PRO A 86 -10.81 5.53 -10.62
C PRO A 86 -11.60 4.68 -9.62
N PHE A 87 -11.04 3.55 -9.18
CA PHE A 87 -11.55 2.72 -8.09
C PHE A 87 -10.78 2.98 -6.80
N SER A 88 -11.48 2.92 -5.66
CA SER A 88 -10.84 2.83 -4.34
C SER A 88 -10.51 1.38 -4.02
N TYR A 89 -9.31 1.11 -3.54
CA TYR A 89 -8.80 -0.25 -3.36
C TYR A 89 -7.96 -0.44 -2.07
N ILE A 90 -7.73 0.62 -1.31
CA ILE A 90 -6.95 0.59 -0.06
C ILE A 90 -7.88 0.82 1.13
N GLU A 91 -7.78 -0.05 2.13
CA GLU A 91 -8.37 0.15 3.44
C GLU A 91 -7.25 0.37 4.47
N ILE A 92 -7.37 1.41 5.30
CA ILE A 92 -6.40 1.72 6.34
C ILE A 92 -6.96 1.45 7.73
N ASP A 93 -6.08 1.13 8.68
CA ASP A 93 -6.41 1.21 10.09
C ASP A 93 -6.30 2.67 10.55
N THR A 94 -7.46 3.25 10.88
CA THR A 94 -7.54 4.65 11.34
C THR A 94 -7.06 4.87 12.77
N THR A 95 -6.85 3.79 13.52
CA THR A 95 -6.28 3.83 14.88
C THR A 95 -4.76 3.79 14.88
N SER A 96 -4.14 3.44 13.74
CA SER A 96 -2.70 3.46 13.55
C SER A 96 -2.12 4.88 13.47
N TRP A 97 -0.79 5.00 13.40
CA TRP A 97 -0.12 6.29 13.21
C TRP A 97 -0.52 7.02 11.92
N MET A 98 -1.09 6.31 10.93
CA MET A 98 -1.57 6.91 9.68
C MET A 98 -2.75 7.87 9.94
N GLY A 99 -3.51 7.65 11.03
CA GLY A 99 -4.69 8.44 11.34
C GLY A 99 -5.86 8.17 10.38
N SER A 100 -6.88 9.01 10.43
CA SER A 100 -8.12 8.82 9.66
C SER A 100 -8.08 9.33 8.22
N ASP A 101 -7.12 10.19 7.88
CA ASP A 101 -6.99 10.84 6.57
C ASP A 101 -5.51 11.03 6.16
N PRO A 102 -4.75 9.94 5.99
CA PRO A 102 -3.38 10.03 5.52
C PRO A 102 -3.33 10.35 4.02
N LEU A 103 -2.31 11.09 3.61
CA LEU A 103 -2.00 11.21 2.19
C LEU A 103 -1.35 9.90 1.70
N ILE A 104 -1.76 9.41 0.53
CA ILE A 104 -1.23 8.20 -0.12
C ILE A 104 -0.34 8.59 -1.30
N TRP A 105 0.87 8.07 -1.32
CA TRP A 105 1.93 8.42 -2.27
C TRP A 105 2.49 7.17 -2.95
N ALA A 106 2.73 7.30 -4.27
CA ALA A 106 3.44 6.33 -5.11
C ALA A 106 3.10 4.85 -4.83
N PRO A 107 1.81 4.45 -4.90
CA PRO A 107 1.45 3.04 -4.73
C PRO A 107 1.94 2.17 -5.89
N GLU A 108 2.59 1.05 -5.57
CA GLU A 108 3.02 0.03 -6.52
C GLU A 108 2.38 -1.34 -6.21
N LEU A 109 1.78 -1.98 -7.22
CA LEU A 109 1.20 -3.31 -7.08
C LEU A 109 2.12 -4.40 -7.57
N HIS A 110 2.35 -5.39 -6.74
CA HIS A 110 3.22 -6.52 -7.02
C HIS A 110 2.45 -7.83 -6.80
N HIS A 111 2.45 -8.72 -7.80
CA HIS A 111 2.03 -10.10 -7.57
C HIS A 111 3.22 -10.93 -7.11
N TYR A 112 3.12 -11.54 -5.93
CA TYR A 112 4.19 -12.34 -5.34
C TYR A 112 3.62 -13.55 -4.60
N LYS A 113 4.16 -14.74 -4.89
CA LYS A 113 3.81 -16.02 -4.22
C LYS A 113 2.29 -16.25 -4.04
N GLY A 114 1.49 -15.90 -5.06
CA GLY A 114 0.05 -16.16 -5.12
C GLY A 114 -0.83 -15.12 -4.44
N LYS A 115 -0.26 -13.99 -3.99
CA LYS A 115 -0.99 -12.84 -3.44
C LYS A 115 -0.57 -11.55 -4.11
N TYR A 116 -1.32 -10.49 -3.86
CA TYR A 116 -1.02 -9.16 -4.34
C TYR A 116 -0.60 -8.28 -3.18
N TYR A 117 0.45 -7.51 -3.39
CA TYR A 117 1.04 -6.62 -2.40
C TYR A 117 1.04 -5.20 -2.96
N CYS A 118 0.58 -4.24 -2.16
CA CYS A 118 0.65 -2.82 -2.48
C CYS A 118 1.72 -2.20 -1.59
N PHE A 119 2.77 -1.68 -2.19
CA PHE A 119 3.78 -0.87 -1.53
C PHE A 119 3.37 0.58 -1.72
N THR A 120 3.05 1.29 -0.65
CA THR A 120 2.65 2.69 -0.76
C THR A 120 3.10 3.49 0.44
N THR A 121 3.39 4.77 0.22
CA THR A 121 3.82 5.66 1.29
C THR A 121 2.64 6.42 1.84
N PHE A 122 2.48 6.35 3.16
CA PHE A 122 1.52 7.16 3.89
C PHE A 122 2.21 8.36 4.52
N THR A 123 1.56 9.51 4.48
CA THR A 123 1.99 10.71 5.20
C THR A 123 0.91 11.13 6.18
N ASN A 124 1.28 11.26 7.45
CA ASN A 124 0.43 11.89 8.46
C ASN A 124 0.98 13.30 8.75
N SER A 125 0.32 14.32 8.21
CA SER A 125 0.72 15.72 8.34
C SER A 125 0.63 16.27 9.78
N SER A 126 -0.01 15.53 10.70
CA SER A 126 -0.13 15.93 12.11
C SER A 126 1.07 15.50 12.96
N ILE A 127 1.98 14.70 12.42
CA ILE A 127 3.14 14.18 13.15
C ILE A 127 4.42 14.74 12.53
N VAL A 128 5.19 15.51 13.32
CA VAL A 128 6.51 16.02 12.96
C VAL A 128 7.57 15.13 13.61
N VAL A 129 8.53 14.65 12.81
CA VAL A 129 9.62 13.76 13.28
C VAL A 129 10.96 14.48 13.41
N ASP A 130 11.15 15.58 12.70
CA ASP A 130 12.34 16.44 12.78
C ASP A 130 12.00 17.86 12.29
N THR A 131 12.86 18.83 12.56
CA THR A 131 12.72 20.20 12.05
C THR A 131 14.05 20.68 11.51
N VAL A 132 14.07 21.10 10.24
CA VAL A 132 15.23 21.76 9.64
C VAL A 132 15.16 23.25 9.98
N PRO A 133 16.09 23.79 10.80
CA PRO A 133 16.03 25.19 11.24
C PRO A 133 15.90 26.15 10.06
N GLU A 134 15.01 27.13 10.20
CA GLU A 134 14.75 28.18 9.20
C GLU A 134 14.25 27.68 7.83
N ARG A 135 13.86 26.40 7.72
CA ARG A 135 13.40 25.82 6.45
C ARG A 135 12.01 25.19 6.55
N CYS A 136 11.87 24.08 7.26
CA CYS A 136 10.62 23.33 7.31
C CYS A 136 10.61 22.27 8.40
N ASP A 137 9.40 21.88 8.81
CA ASP A 137 9.16 20.66 9.57
C ASP A 137 9.21 19.44 8.66
N VAL A 138 9.83 18.38 9.15
CA VAL A 138 9.87 17.06 8.53
C VAL A 138 8.71 16.25 9.09
N ILE A 139 7.66 16.10 8.29
CA ILE A 139 6.48 15.31 8.65
C ILE A 139 6.75 13.81 8.56
N ARG A 140 6.07 13.01 9.39
CA ARG A 140 6.18 11.56 9.39
C ARG A 140 5.68 10.99 8.06
N ARG A 141 6.56 10.24 7.40
CA ARG A 141 6.27 9.46 6.19
C ARG A 141 6.83 8.06 6.36
N GLY A 142 6.12 7.08 5.86
CA GLY A 142 6.61 5.71 5.84
C GLY A 142 5.91 4.87 4.78
N THR A 143 6.68 4.03 4.10
CA THR A 143 6.14 3.01 3.21
C THR A 143 5.58 1.85 4.02
N HIS A 144 4.36 1.45 3.70
CA HIS A 144 3.73 0.24 4.22
C HIS A 144 3.49 -0.78 3.11
N ILE A 145 3.56 -2.05 3.49
CA ILE A 145 3.17 -3.17 2.64
C ILE A 145 1.77 -3.58 3.03
N LEU A 146 0.86 -3.46 2.08
CA LEU A 146 -0.51 -3.93 2.18
C LEU A 146 -0.67 -5.22 1.37
N VAL A 147 -1.63 -6.07 1.72
CA VAL A 147 -1.89 -7.35 1.08
C VAL A 147 -3.36 -7.50 0.67
N ALA A 148 -3.57 -8.14 -0.48
CA ALA A 148 -4.88 -8.54 -0.98
C ALA A 148 -4.82 -9.92 -1.65
N GLU A 149 -5.98 -10.59 -1.70
CA GLU A 149 -6.14 -11.87 -2.42
C GLU A 149 -6.40 -11.66 -3.92
N ARG A 150 -6.70 -10.44 -4.35
CA ARG A 150 -7.06 -10.08 -5.74
C ARG A 150 -6.34 -8.80 -6.14
N ALA A 151 -5.98 -8.66 -7.42
CA ALA A 151 -5.30 -7.48 -7.95
C ALA A 151 -6.06 -6.17 -7.68
N GLU A 152 -7.40 -6.22 -7.68
CA GLU A 152 -8.26 -5.08 -7.41
C GLU A 152 -8.46 -4.74 -5.92
N GLY A 153 -7.85 -5.51 -5.01
CA GLY A 153 -8.01 -5.33 -3.58
C GLY A 153 -9.28 -5.99 -3.02
N PRO A 154 -9.79 -5.50 -1.87
CA PRO A 154 -9.21 -4.42 -1.07
C PRO A 154 -7.88 -4.83 -0.43
N TYR A 155 -6.92 -3.90 -0.39
CA TYR A 155 -5.62 -4.06 0.23
C TYR A 155 -5.66 -3.56 1.68
N ARG A 156 -5.12 -4.36 2.60
CA ARG A 156 -5.03 -4.05 4.02
C ARG A 156 -3.59 -4.19 4.53
N PRO A 157 -3.18 -3.46 5.58
CA PRO A 157 -1.86 -3.63 6.19
C PRO A 157 -1.53 -5.11 6.47
N MET A 158 -0.35 -5.55 6.05
CA MET A 158 0.11 -6.92 6.31
C MET A 158 0.55 -7.11 7.77
N SER A 159 0.97 -6.04 8.43
CA SER A 159 1.52 -6.02 9.78
C SER A 159 1.33 -4.63 10.38
N GLU A 160 1.09 -4.57 11.69
CA GLU A 160 1.03 -3.33 12.47
C GLU A 160 2.43 -2.80 12.84
N THR A 161 3.48 -3.62 12.70
CA THR A 161 4.86 -3.23 13.04
C THR A 161 5.49 -2.42 11.90
N PRO A 162 6.00 -1.20 12.16
CA PRO A 162 6.75 -0.43 11.17
C PRO A 162 8.00 -1.17 10.68
N TYR A 163 8.30 -1.06 9.39
CA TYR A 163 9.47 -1.70 8.77
C TYR A 163 10.78 -0.93 9.03
N LEU A 164 10.67 0.38 9.24
CA LEU A 164 11.78 1.31 9.48
C LEU A 164 11.50 2.11 10.77
N PRO A 165 12.53 2.70 11.41
CA PRO A 165 12.35 3.52 12.61
C PRO A 165 11.35 4.67 12.39
N GLU A 166 10.55 4.96 13.41
CA GLU A 166 9.42 5.90 13.31
C GLU A 166 9.85 7.36 13.17
N GLU A 167 11.07 7.67 13.64
CA GLU A 167 11.70 8.97 13.56
C GLU A 167 12.26 9.29 12.17
N TRP A 168 12.25 8.32 11.23
CA TRP A 168 12.68 8.56 9.85
C TRP A 168 11.47 8.94 8.98
N SER A 169 11.63 10.01 8.20
CA SER A 169 10.69 10.35 7.12
C SER A 169 11.16 9.66 5.84
N THR A 170 10.52 8.55 5.49
CA THR A 170 10.88 7.70 4.34
C THR A 170 9.73 7.60 3.35
N LEU A 171 10.06 7.36 2.08
CA LEU A 171 9.11 7.32 0.97
C LEU A 171 9.62 6.42 -0.16
N ASP A 172 8.71 6.08 -1.05
CA ASP A 172 8.94 5.37 -2.32
C ASP A 172 9.65 4.01 -2.18
N GLY A 173 9.27 3.22 -1.17
CA GLY A 173 9.70 1.83 -1.09
C GLY A 173 9.10 0.99 -2.23
N THR A 174 9.94 0.16 -2.84
CA THR A 174 9.58 -0.75 -3.95
C THR A 174 9.96 -2.20 -3.60
N LEU A 175 9.42 -3.16 -4.35
CA LEU A 175 9.78 -4.57 -4.25
C LEU A 175 10.86 -4.93 -5.28
N TYR A 176 11.91 -5.59 -4.82
CA TYR A 176 12.89 -6.26 -5.66
C TYR A 176 13.06 -7.70 -5.18
N GLU A 177 12.95 -8.66 -6.09
CA GLU A 177 13.19 -10.08 -5.84
C GLU A 177 14.60 -10.43 -6.34
N GLU A 178 15.45 -10.93 -5.45
CA GLU A 178 16.80 -11.38 -5.78
C GLU A 178 16.84 -12.91 -5.70
N GLU A 179 17.20 -13.58 -6.80
CA GLU A 179 17.38 -15.04 -6.85
C GLU A 179 16.15 -15.88 -6.37
N GLY A 180 14.92 -15.37 -6.51
CA GLY A 180 13.74 -16.10 -6.07
C GLY A 180 13.29 -15.80 -4.62
N VAL A 181 13.98 -14.86 -3.95
CA VAL A 181 13.76 -14.49 -2.54
C VAL A 181 13.20 -13.09 -2.45
#